data_AF-A0A3D3IS43-F1
#
_entry.id   AF-A0A3D3IS43-F1
#
_cell.length_a   1.000
_cell.length_b   1.000
_cell.length_c   1.000
_cell.angle_alpha   90.00
_cell.angle_beta   90.00
_cell.angle_gamma   90.00
#
_symmetry.space_group_name_H-M   'P 1'
#
loop_
_entity.id
_entity.type
_entity.pdbx_description
1 polymer ?
#
loop_
_entity_poly.entity_id
_entity_poly.type
_entity_poly.pdbx_seq_one_letter_code
_entity_poly.pdbx_strand_id
1 'polypeptide(L)'
;MKQYTDSNFGFSFWYPNTWTVQSTATKDNYAGGTIQKTLTIAPNGSSGEAITIDEFSSPTREITIARDLCSPMSGSSVPAHRYYFDANTHTWMVEVPASTKAADVSNNTMGGLHMLGAGCSGSVIPLSAKNFVVFLFNSRDVGPYYINIAKTITATDPSVATPVSTNEQIQTITNAGVLLGAIGTKVGEWYVTSDHVYNGRGDVVVGANPSTFRLISTYSDGTAGTSYATDGVHVYSAWSVGTSLLSGADPATFVAIRQQYQIPYAQSSGLYGQSFTAYDTQFAKDKSHAWYQGRLIPGADPSTFVVTGNTHVQNSTGGYTLAHDASHLYGVDAKDKLTVDGVTIQ
;
A
#
# COMPACT_ATOMS: atom_id res chain seq x y z
N MET A 1 6.34 18.23 0.03
CA MET A 1 5.26 18.22 -1.00
C MET A 1 5.01 19.64 -1.48
N LYS A 2 4.53 19.79 -2.71
CA LYS A 2 4.13 21.08 -3.33
C LYS A 2 2.74 20.93 -3.92
N GLN A 3 1.93 21.99 -3.88
CA GLN A 3 0.61 22.02 -4.52
C GLN A 3 0.73 22.53 -5.97
N TYR A 4 0.02 21.88 -6.87
CA TYR A 4 -0.28 22.38 -8.21
C TYR A 4 -1.77 22.74 -8.26
N THR A 5 -2.12 23.86 -8.90
CA THR A 5 -3.50 24.31 -9.08
C THR A 5 -3.73 24.65 -10.55
N ASP A 6 -4.73 24.01 -11.16
CA ASP A 6 -5.29 24.47 -12.43
C ASP A 6 -6.60 25.21 -12.16
N SER A 7 -6.51 26.53 -12.07
CA SER A 7 -7.67 27.39 -11.84
C SER A 7 -8.65 27.43 -13.02
N ASN A 8 -8.20 27.07 -14.23
CA ASN A 8 -9.04 27.09 -15.42
C ASN A 8 -9.96 25.87 -15.48
N PHE A 9 -9.43 24.70 -15.12
CA PHE A 9 -10.21 23.46 -15.07
C PHE A 9 -10.87 23.21 -13.71
N GLY A 10 -10.35 23.84 -12.65
CA GLY A 10 -11.04 23.95 -11.36
C GLY A 10 -10.60 22.93 -10.31
N PHE A 11 -9.32 22.56 -10.27
CA PHE A 11 -8.80 21.59 -9.29
C PHE A 11 -7.36 21.88 -8.86
N SER A 12 -6.96 21.26 -7.75
CA SER A 12 -5.57 21.23 -7.28
C SER A 12 -5.18 19.86 -6.78
N PHE A 13 -3.88 19.55 -6.72
CA PHE A 13 -3.33 18.34 -6.13
C PHE A 13 -1.93 18.56 -5.56
N TRP A 14 -1.49 17.66 -4.69
CA TRP A 14 -0.15 17.70 -4.08
C TRP A 14 0.77 16.65 -4.68
N TYR A 15 2.03 17.03 -4.89
CA TYR A 15 3.05 16.16 -5.48
C TYR A 15 4.43 16.40 -4.82
N PRO A 16 5.40 15.48 -4.96
CA PRO A 16 6.77 15.71 -4.49
C PRO A 16 7.39 16.96 -5.11
N ASN A 17 8.04 17.80 -4.30
CA ASN A 17 8.66 19.05 -4.79
C ASN A 17 9.87 18.82 -5.71
N THR A 18 10.45 17.62 -5.67
CA THR A 18 11.55 17.16 -6.54
C THR A 18 11.06 16.65 -7.90
N TRP A 19 9.74 16.59 -8.11
CA TRP A 19 9.13 16.14 -9.36
C TRP A 19 8.71 17.34 -10.20
N THR A 20 8.50 17.10 -11.50
CA THR A 20 7.94 18.09 -12.42
C THR A 20 6.48 17.80 -12.72
N VAL A 21 5.74 18.88 -13.02
CA VAL A 21 4.41 18.83 -13.61
C VAL A 21 4.49 19.60 -14.91
N GLN A 22 4.17 18.94 -16.03
CA GLN A 22 4.26 19.52 -17.36
C GLN A 22 2.99 19.25 -18.16
N SER A 23 2.54 20.23 -18.93
CA SER A 23 1.52 19.99 -19.96
C SER A 23 2.18 19.26 -21.12
N THR A 24 1.61 18.14 -21.54
CA THR A 24 2.07 17.34 -22.68
C THR A 24 1.02 17.32 -23.79
N ALA A 25 1.37 16.76 -24.95
CA ALA A 25 0.41 16.53 -26.01
C ALA A 25 -0.78 15.71 -25.49
N THR A 26 -1.98 16.07 -25.88
CA THR A 26 -3.21 15.37 -25.51
C THR A 26 -3.20 13.96 -26.11
N LYS A 27 -3.64 12.99 -25.31
CA LYS A 27 -3.90 11.62 -25.77
C LYS A 27 -5.17 11.56 -26.63
N ASP A 28 -5.45 10.39 -27.19
CA ASP A 28 -6.74 10.10 -27.80
C ASP A 28 -7.89 10.33 -26.81
N ASN A 29 -9.00 10.86 -27.31
CA ASN A 29 -10.15 11.19 -26.48
C ASN A 29 -10.84 9.92 -25.96
N TYR A 30 -11.38 10.03 -24.75
CA TYR A 30 -12.35 9.05 -24.23
C TYR A 30 -13.71 9.26 -24.88
N ALA A 31 -14.49 8.19 -25.08
CA ALA A 31 -15.84 8.36 -25.60
C ALA A 31 -16.71 9.11 -24.56
N GLY A 32 -17.53 10.03 -25.05
CA GLY A 32 -18.34 10.95 -24.23
C GLY A 32 -17.77 12.37 -24.11
N GLY A 33 -16.63 12.69 -24.73
CA GLY A 33 -16.04 14.02 -24.61
C GLY A 33 -14.66 14.20 -25.20
N THR A 34 -13.95 15.23 -24.75
CA THR A 34 -12.61 15.58 -25.22
C THR A 34 -11.66 15.95 -24.09
N ILE A 35 -10.40 15.51 -24.21
CA ILE A 35 -9.32 15.90 -23.32
C ILE A 35 -8.88 17.32 -23.69
N GLN A 36 -9.01 18.25 -22.74
CA GLN A 36 -8.60 19.64 -22.89
C GLN A 36 -7.10 19.82 -22.66
N LYS A 37 -6.55 19.07 -21.72
CA LYS A 37 -5.14 19.10 -21.34
C LYS A 37 -4.74 17.76 -20.74
N THR A 38 -3.52 17.31 -21.00
CA THR A 38 -2.88 16.21 -20.28
C THR A 38 -1.71 16.78 -19.48
N LEU A 39 -1.74 16.59 -18.16
CA LEU A 39 -0.63 16.87 -17.28
C LEU A 39 0.16 15.58 -17.06
N THR A 40 1.48 15.66 -17.21
CA THR A 40 2.40 14.60 -16.84
C THR A 40 3.14 14.99 -15.56
N ILE A 41 3.15 14.09 -14.58
CA ILE A 41 3.78 14.26 -13.27
C ILE A 41 4.82 13.16 -13.11
N ALA A 42 6.11 13.53 -12.97
CA ALA A 42 7.20 12.56 -12.96
C ALA A 42 8.41 13.05 -12.13
N PRO A 43 9.23 12.12 -11.59
CA PRO A 43 10.53 12.48 -11.02
C PRO A 43 11.44 13.15 -12.07
N ASN A 44 12.26 14.09 -11.62
CA ASN A 44 13.23 14.75 -12.51
C ASN A 44 14.20 13.73 -13.13
N GLY A 45 14.29 13.74 -14.47
CA GLY A 45 15.21 12.87 -15.22
C GLY A 45 14.72 11.44 -15.46
N SER A 46 13.52 11.09 -15.02
CA SER A 46 12.92 9.77 -15.28
C SER A 46 12.13 9.77 -16.60
N SER A 47 12.36 8.78 -17.46
CA SER A 47 11.64 8.60 -18.73
C SER A 47 10.52 7.55 -18.67
N GLY A 48 10.36 6.82 -17.54
CA GLY A 48 9.47 5.65 -17.44
C GLY A 48 8.33 5.71 -16.42
N GLU A 49 8.37 6.61 -15.43
CA GLU A 49 7.44 6.62 -14.29
C GLU A 49 6.55 7.87 -14.27
N ALA A 50 5.68 8.00 -15.28
CA ALA A 50 4.78 9.14 -15.39
C ALA A 50 3.38 8.80 -14.84
N ILE A 51 2.90 9.61 -13.89
CA ILE A 51 1.46 9.78 -13.68
C ILE A 51 0.96 10.74 -14.76
N THR A 52 -0.22 10.48 -15.29
CA THR A 52 -0.94 11.46 -16.11
C THR A 52 -2.28 11.85 -15.50
N ILE A 53 -2.61 13.14 -15.60
CA ILE A 53 -3.94 13.66 -15.32
C ILE A 53 -4.50 14.22 -16.62
N ASP A 54 -5.60 13.65 -17.11
CA ASP A 54 -6.34 14.21 -18.24
C ASP A 54 -7.51 15.07 -17.74
N GLU A 55 -7.55 16.32 -18.19
CA GLU A 55 -8.65 17.26 -17.98
C GLU A 55 -9.73 16.98 -19.03
N PHE A 56 -10.75 16.19 -18.69
CA PHE A 56 -11.75 15.71 -19.64
C PHE A 56 -13.07 16.48 -19.54
N SER A 57 -13.48 17.08 -20.65
CA SER A 57 -14.77 17.77 -20.79
C SER A 57 -15.77 16.91 -21.54
N SER A 58 -16.94 16.71 -20.95
CA SER A 58 -18.00 15.85 -21.44
C SER A 58 -19.28 16.65 -21.70
N PRO A 59 -19.63 16.90 -22.98
CA PRO A 59 -20.92 17.49 -23.31
C PRO A 59 -22.10 16.54 -22.99
N THR A 60 -21.86 15.23 -23.00
CA THR A 60 -22.88 14.19 -22.78
C THR A 60 -23.02 13.76 -21.31
N ARG A 61 -22.24 14.37 -20.40
CA ARG A 61 -22.24 14.09 -18.96
C ARG A 61 -21.82 12.67 -18.57
N GLU A 62 -20.94 12.10 -19.39
CA GLU A 62 -20.45 10.74 -19.24
C GLU A 62 -19.01 10.61 -19.73
N ILE A 63 -18.35 9.57 -19.27
CA ILE A 63 -17.05 9.15 -19.75
C ILE A 63 -17.02 7.63 -19.87
N THR A 64 -16.55 7.14 -21.01
CA THR A 64 -16.29 5.71 -21.20
C THR A 64 -14.80 5.45 -21.26
N ILE A 65 -14.28 4.68 -20.29
CA ILE A 65 -12.87 4.34 -20.18
C ILE A 65 -12.65 2.84 -20.45
N ALA A 66 -11.78 2.53 -21.42
CA ALA A 66 -11.35 1.16 -21.69
C ALA A 66 -10.31 0.71 -20.65
N ARG A 67 -10.40 -0.53 -20.19
CA ARG A 67 -9.59 -1.04 -19.07
C ARG A 67 -8.20 -1.57 -19.48
N ASP A 68 -7.76 -1.39 -20.73
CA ASP A 68 -6.47 -1.89 -21.25
C ASP A 68 -5.23 -1.15 -20.68
N LEU A 69 -5.44 -0.24 -19.73
CA LEU A 69 -4.40 0.59 -19.09
C LEU A 69 -3.48 -0.17 -18.11
N CYS A 70 -3.58 -1.49 -18.02
CA CYS A 70 -2.77 -2.32 -17.10
C CYS A 70 -1.75 -3.26 -17.81
N SER A 71 -1.65 -3.28 -19.15
CA SER A 71 -1.93 -4.54 -19.87
C SER A 71 -1.86 -4.61 -21.41
N PRO A 72 -0.90 -4.04 -22.19
CA PRO A 72 -0.78 -4.44 -23.61
C PRO A 72 -0.36 -5.92 -23.85
N MET A 73 0.07 -6.70 -22.84
CA MET A 73 0.66 -8.03 -23.06
C MET A 73 -0.28 -9.25 -23.04
N SER A 74 -1.59 -9.07 -22.94
CA SER A 74 -2.49 -10.20 -23.19
C SER A 74 -3.74 -9.65 -23.81
N GLY A 75 -4.14 -10.17 -24.98
CA GLY A 75 -5.35 -9.80 -25.72
C GLY A 75 -6.67 -10.10 -25.00
N SER A 76 -6.74 -9.83 -23.71
CA SER A 76 -7.95 -9.82 -22.89
C SER A 76 -8.55 -8.43 -23.02
N SER A 77 -9.58 -8.31 -23.85
CA SER A 77 -10.40 -7.10 -23.95
C SER A 77 -11.15 -6.91 -22.64
N VAL A 78 -10.69 -5.99 -21.80
CA VAL A 78 -11.43 -5.70 -20.57
C VAL A 78 -12.58 -4.75 -20.92
N PRO A 79 -13.83 -5.06 -20.54
CA PRO A 79 -14.98 -4.24 -20.93
C PRO A 79 -14.82 -2.78 -20.49
N ALA A 80 -15.12 -1.87 -21.41
CA ALA A 80 -15.12 -0.45 -21.10
C ALA A 80 -16.18 -0.12 -20.04
N HIS A 81 -15.84 0.80 -19.14
CA HIS A 81 -16.74 1.28 -18.10
C HIS A 81 -17.23 2.66 -18.49
N ARG A 82 -18.56 2.81 -18.63
CA ARG A 82 -19.20 4.10 -18.84
C ARG A 82 -19.71 4.63 -17.50
N TYR A 83 -19.15 5.74 -17.07
CA TYR A 83 -19.57 6.47 -15.88
C TYR A 83 -20.42 7.66 -16.26
N TYR A 84 -21.54 7.86 -15.57
CA TYR A 84 -22.43 9.01 -15.75
C TYR A 84 -23.20 9.32 -14.45
N PHE A 85 -23.69 10.54 -14.30
CA PHE A 85 -24.52 10.94 -13.16
C PHE A 85 -26.00 10.84 -13.53
N ASP A 86 -26.75 9.98 -12.84
CA ASP A 86 -28.21 9.92 -12.97
C ASP A 86 -28.85 10.99 -12.09
N ALA A 87 -29.42 12.01 -12.73
CA ALA A 87 -30.07 13.13 -12.05
C ALA A 87 -31.37 12.75 -11.33
N ASN A 88 -32.03 11.65 -11.72
CA ASN A 88 -33.28 11.24 -11.06
C ASN A 88 -32.98 10.62 -9.70
N THR A 89 -32.00 9.72 -9.66
CA THR A 89 -31.59 9.00 -8.45
C THR A 89 -30.47 9.71 -7.68
N HIS A 90 -29.95 10.83 -8.21
CA HIS A 90 -28.81 11.58 -7.67
C HIS A 90 -27.59 10.68 -7.40
N THR A 91 -27.35 9.72 -8.30
CA THR A 91 -26.37 8.65 -8.10
C THR A 91 -25.42 8.58 -9.28
N TRP A 92 -24.12 8.41 -8.99
CA TRP A 92 -23.15 8.04 -10.01
C TRP A 92 -23.38 6.58 -10.42
N MET A 93 -23.53 6.35 -11.72
CA MET A 93 -23.81 5.04 -12.29
C MET A 93 -22.59 4.54 -13.06
N VAL A 94 -22.43 3.23 -13.11
CA VAL A 94 -21.48 2.53 -13.96
C VAL A 94 -22.20 1.53 -14.83
N GLU A 95 -22.00 1.65 -16.13
CA GLU A 95 -22.46 0.71 -17.14
C GLU A 95 -21.25 -0.06 -17.69
N VAL A 96 -21.36 -1.38 -17.64
CA VAL A 96 -20.51 -2.33 -18.34
C VAL A 96 -21.40 -3.15 -19.27
N PRO A 97 -20.88 -3.79 -20.35
CA PRO A 97 -21.70 -4.40 -21.40
C PRO A 97 -22.81 -5.37 -20.95
N ALA A 98 -22.71 -5.96 -19.75
CA ALA A 98 -23.70 -6.89 -19.21
C ALA A 98 -24.53 -6.33 -18.04
N SER A 99 -24.25 -5.12 -17.53
CA SER A 99 -24.95 -4.59 -16.36
C SER A 99 -24.79 -3.08 -16.18
N THR A 100 -25.86 -2.43 -15.74
CA THR A 100 -25.84 -1.07 -15.19
C THR A 100 -26.11 -1.12 -13.69
N LYS A 101 -25.31 -0.42 -12.89
CA LYS A 101 -25.47 -0.36 -11.42
C LYS A 101 -24.95 0.97 -10.87
N ALA A 102 -25.25 1.25 -9.60
CA ALA A 102 -24.59 2.34 -8.89
C ALA A 102 -23.06 2.12 -8.88
N ALA A 103 -22.32 3.18 -9.16
CA ALA A 103 -20.87 3.18 -9.06
C ALA A 103 -20.46 3.10 -7.59
N ASP A 104 -19.32 2.46 -7.34
CA ASP A 104 -18.71 2.46 -6.00
C ASP A 104 -18.12 3.84 -5.70
N VAL A 105 -18.65 4.48 -4.67
CA VAL A 105 -18.26 5.82 -4.19
C VAL A 105 -17.64 5.77 -2.79
N SER A 106 -17.22 4.59 -2.32
CA SER A 106 -16.61 4.44 -0.99
C SER A 106 -15.22 5.09 -0.90
N ASN A 107 -14.55 5.27 -2.04
CA ASN A 107 -13.24 5.93 -2.13
C ASN A 107 -13.38 7.38 -2.57
N ASN A 108 -12.81 8.27 -1.79
CA ASN A 108 -12.90 9.71 -2.01
C ASN A 108 -11.53 10.37 -1.87
N THR A 109 -11.36 11.51 -2.54
CA THR A 109 -10.22 12.38 -2.31
C THR A 109 -10.39 13.12 -0.97
N MET A 110 -9.32 13.72 -0.46
CA MET A 110 -9.39 14.59 0.73
C MET A 110 -10.29 15.82 0.50
N GLY A 111 -10.57 16.17 -0.76
CA GLY A 111 -11.54 17.20 -1.14
C GLY A 111 -13.00 16.73 -1.11
N GLY A 112 -13.25 15.43 -0.90
CA GLY A 112 -14.59 14.84 -0.91
C GLY A 112 -15.08 14.45 -2.31
N LEU A 113 -14.20 14.40 -3.32
CA LEU A 113 -14.56 13.99 -4.67
C LEU A 113 -14.53 12.47 -4.78
N HIS A 114 -15.53 11.87 -5.41
CA HIS A 114 -15.58 10.43 -5.65
C HIS A 114 -14.45 9.98 -6.59
N MET A 115 -13.76 8.90 -6.20
CA MET A 115 -12.72 8.26 -7.02
C MET A 115 -13.30 7.01 -7.68
N LEU A 116 -13.94 7.18 -8.84
CA LEU A 116 -14.55 6.09 -9.60
C LEU A 116 -13.45 5.25 -10.27
N GLY A 117 -13.55 3.92 -10.20
CA GLY A 117 -12.46 3.04 -10.66
C GLY A 117 -12.17 3.12 -12.17
N ALA A 118 -10.92 3.41 -12.56
CA ALA A 118 -10.48 3.40 -13.96
C ALA A 118 -9.60 2.17 -14.27
N GLY A 119 -10.11 0.98 -13.94
CA GLY A 119 -9.36 -0.26 -14.04
C GLY A 119 -8.33 -0.45 -12.93
N CYS A 120 -7.15 -1.02 -13.25
CA CYS A 120 -6.12 -1.35 -12.24
C CYS A 120 -5.13 -0.20 -11.99
N SER A 121 -5.20 0.88 -12.78
CA SER A 121 -4.12 1.87 -12.84
C SER A 121 -4.63 3.31 -12.91
N GLY A 122 -5.72 3.62 -12.21
CA GLY A 122 -6.23 4.99 -12.17
C GLY A 122 -7.61 5.19 -11.54
N SER A 123 -8.09 6.44 -11.61
CA SER A 123 -9.42 6.84 -11.16
C SER A 123 -10.00 7.95 -12.04
N VAL A 124 -11.31 7.88 -12.30
CA VAL A 124 -12.10 8.98 -12.83
C VAL A 124 -12.65 9.76 -11.64
N ILE A 125 -12.33 11.05 -11.56
CA ILE A 125 -12.68 11.94 -10.46
C ILE A 125 -13.56 13.06 -11.02
N PRO A 126 -14.89 12.99 -10.84
CA PRO A 126 -15.79 14.02 -11.36
C PRO A 126 -15.62 15.33 -10.58
N LEU A 127 -15.28 16.42 -11.27
CA LEU A 127 -15.37 17.79 -10.72
C LEU A 127 -16.78 18.36 -10.89
N SER A 128 -17.53 17.84 -11.85
CA SER A 128 -18.96 18.09 -12.05
C SER A 128 -19.56 16.98 -12.91
N ALA A 129 -20.84 17.08 -13.26
CA ALA A 129 -21.44 16.19 -14.26
C ALA A 129 -20.80 16.33 -15.65
N LYS A 130 -20.03 17.39 -15.94
CA LYS A 130 -19.44 17.64 -17.28
C LYS A 130 -17.91 17.63 -17.29
N ASN A 131 -17.25 17.84 -16.16
CA ASN A 131 -15.80 17.93 -16.10
C ASN A 131 -15.26 16.82 -15.21
N PHE A 132 -14.30 16.07 -15.73
CA PHE A 132 -13.69 14.94 -15.05
C PHE A 132 -12.17 15.10 -15.05
N VAL A 133 -11.56 14.76 -13.93
CA VAL A 133 -10.12 14.53 -13.83
C VAL A 133 -9.89 13.03 -13.97
N VAL A 134 -9.19 12.61 -15.02
CA VAL A 134 -8.83 11.20 -15.21
C VAL A 134 -7.39 11.02 -14.77
N PHE A 135 -7.19 10.45 -13.59
CA PHE A 135 -5.88 10.18 -13.02
C PHE A 135 -5.42 8.78 -13.42
N LEU A 136 -4.24 8.66 -14.03
CA LEU A 136 -3.69 7.39 -14.50
C LEU A 136 -2.21 7.25 -14.09
N PHE A 137 -1.77 6.01 -13.86
CA PHE A 137 -0.38 5.65 -13.61
C PHE A 137 -0.07 4.30 -14.27
N ASN A 138 1.19 4.00 -14.59
CA ASN A 138 1.54 2.71 -15.20
C ASN A 138 1.87 1.64 -14.14
N SER A 139 0.86 0.84 -13.73
CA SER A 139 0.96 -0.11 -12.61
C SER A 139 2.03 -1.19 -12.73
N ARG A 140 2.66 -1.38 -13.90
CA ARG A 140 3.64 -2.45 -14.12
C ARG A 140 5.03 -2.13 -13.58
N ASP A 141 5.39 -0.85 -13.55
CA ASP A 141 6.71 -0.38 -13.10
C ASP A 141 6.60 0.49 -11.83
N VAL A 142 5.41 1.02 -11.54
CA VAL A 142 5.19 1.94 -10.43
C VAL A 142 4.32 1.29 -9.35
N GLY A 143 4.84 1.22 -8.12
CA GLY A 143 4.16 0.58 -6.99
C GLY A 143 2.78 1.20 -6.69
N PRO A 144 1.96 0.60 -5.81
CA PRO A 144 0.59 1.06 -5.52
C PRO A 144 0.50 2.47 -4.92
N TYR A 145 1.63 3.12 -4.62
CA TYR A 145 1.71 4.38 -3.88
C TYR A 145 1.31 5.62 -4.69
N TYR A 146 1.34 5.56 -6.02
CA TYR A 146 1.08 6.73 -6.88
C TYR A 146 -0.38 7.18 -6.82
N ILE A 147 -1.31 6.27 -6.50
CA ILE A 147 -2.72 6.61 -6.25
C ILE A 147 -2.89 7.64 -5.12
N ASN A 148 -1.92 7.77 -4.20
CA ASN A 148 -1.99 8.73 -3.12
C ASN A 148 -1.90 10.18 -3.62
N ILE A 149 -1.33 10.45 -4.80
CA ILE A 149 -1.45 11.78 -5.43
C ILE A 149 -2.93 12.06 -5.76
N ALA A 150 -3.64 11.09 -6.34
CA ALA A 150 -5.06 11.26 -6.67
C ALA A 150 -5.90 11.57 -5.43
N LYS A 151 -5.59 10.94 -4.28
CA LYS A 151 -6.27 11.23 -3.01
C LYS A 151 -6.10 12.68 -2.54
N THR A 152 -5.08 13.39 -2.99
CA THR A 152 -4.88 14.80 -2.65
C THR A 152 -5.64 15.78 -3.56
N ILE A 153 -6.38 15.28 -4.55
CA ILE A 153 -7.12 16.13 -5.48
C ILE A 153 -8.27 16.84 -4.74
N THR A 154 -8.37 18.14 -4.93
CA THR A 154 -9.47 18.98 -4.42
C THR A 154 -10.02 19.81 -5.56
N ALA A 155 -11.32 20.07 -5.53
CA ALA A 155 -11.91 21.07 -6.41
C ALA A 155 -11.61 22.47 -5.88
N THR A 156 -11.44 23.45 -6.77
CA THR A 156 -11.34 24.85 -6.38
C THR A 156 -12.71 25.48 -6.13
N ASP A 157 -13.77 24.89 -6.69
CA ASP A 157 -15.16 25.25 -6.40
C ASP A 157 -15.62 24.52 -5.13
N PRO A 158 -15.91 25.22 -4.02
CA PRO A 158 -16.33 24.58 -2.78
C PRO A 158 -17.73 23.96 -2.86
N SER A 159 -18.51 24.22 -3.91
CA SER A 159 -19.87 23.69 -4.06
C SER A 159 -19.92 22.27 -4.61
N VAL A 160 -18.82 21.75 -5.17
CA VAL A 160 -18.83 20.46 -5.87
C VAL A 160 -18.44 19.27 -4.98
N ALA A 161 -17.89 19.51 -3.79
CA ALA A 161 -17.44 18.45 -2.88
C ALA A 161 -17.42 18.89 -1.42
N THR A 162 -17.44 17.91 -0.51
CA THR A 162 -17.37 18.15 0.95
C THR A 162 -16.01 17.67 1.46
N PRO A 163 -15.03 18.58 1.65
CA PRO A 163 -13.70 18.19 2.08
C PRO A 163 -13.71 17.59 3.49
N VAL A 164 -12.77 16.68 3.74
CA VAL A 164 -12.51 16.18 5.10
C VAL A 164 -11.87 17.26 5.97
N SER A 165 -11.75 16.99 7.27
CA SER A 165 -11.15 17.94 8.22
C SER A 165 -9.73 18.36 7.77
N THR A 166 -9.30 19.58 8.15
CA THR A 166 -7.96 20.06 7.81
C THR A 166 -6.86 19.10 8.30
N ASN A 167 -7.05 18.46 9.45
CA ASN A 167 -6.10 17.48 9.99
C ASN A 167 -6.04 16.22 9.11
N GLU A 168 -7.17 15.71 8.64
CA GLU A 168 -7.20 14.57 7.70
C GLU A 168 -6.60 14.91 6.33
N GLN A 169 -6.77 16.15 5.85
CA GLN A 169 -6.10 16.61 4.64
C GLN A 169 -4.58 16.66 4.83
N ILE A 170 -4.10 17.22 5.94
CA ILE A 170 -2.67 17.22 6.29
C ILE A 170 -2.14 15.79 6.35
N GLN A 171 -2.86 14.88 6.99
CA GLN A 171 -2.48 13.46 7.04
C GLN A 171 -2.43 12.83 5.64
N THR A 172 -3.42 13.10 4.78
CA THR A 172 -3.43 12.58 3.41
C THR A 172 -2.22 13.06 2.60
N ILE A 173 -1.87 14.34 2.71
CA ILE A 173 -0.70 14.93 2.06
C ILE A 173 0.61 14.33 2.61
N THR A 174 0.69 14.16 3.93
CA THR A 174 1.84 13.55 4.60
C THR A 174 2.02 12.10 4.16
N ASN A 175 0.95 11.30 4.16
CA ASN A 175 0.98 9.90 3.72
C ASN A 175 1.46 9.80 2.26
N ALA A 176 0.91 10.63 1.36
CA ALA A 176 1.36 10.68 -0.02
C ALA A 176 2.85 11.05 -0.12
N GLY A 177 3.31 12.05 0.64
CA GLY A 177 4.70 12.46 0.65
C GLY A 177 5.65 11.40 1.20
N VAL A 178 5.28 10.71 2.27
CA VAL A 178 6.05 9.60 2.86
C VAL A 178 6.19 8.46 1.85
N LEU A 179 5.07 7.98 1.29
CA LEU A 179 5.06 6.83 0.38
C LEU A 179 5.79 7.09 -0.95
N LEU A 180 5.89 8.36 -1.36
CA LEU A 180 6.64 8.79 -2.54
C LEU A 180 8.09 9.21 -2.22
N GLY A 181 8.54 9.03 -0.97
CA GLY A 181 9.90 9.39 -0.53
C GLY A 181 10.20 10.89 -0.51
N ALA A 182 9.17 11.73 -0.54
CA ALA A 182 9.26 13.19 -0.50
C ALA A 182 9.28 13.76 0.93
N ILE A 183 8.89 12.96 1.93
CA ILE A 183 8.90 13.31 3.34
C ILE A 183 9.62 12.21 4.13
N GLY A 184 10.55 12.64 4.97
CA GLY A 184 11.34 11.76 5.83
C GLY A 184 12.48 11.04 5.12
N THR A 185 13.40 10.50 5.90
CA THR A 185 14.50 9.65 5.45
C THR A 185 14.08 8.19 5.61
N LYS A 186 14.28 7.37 4.58
CA LYS A 186 13.94 5.94 4.63
C LYS A 186 14.91 5.19 5.56
N VAL A 187 14.37 4.48 6.54
CA VAL A 187 15.08 3.62 7.49
C VAL A 187 14.41 2.25 7.45
N GLY A 188 14.90 1.33 6.60
CA GLY A 188 14.23 0.06 6.26
C GLY A 188 12.83 0.32 5.68
N GLU A 189 11.79 -0.26 6.28
CA GLU A 189 10.40 -0.06 5.85
C GLU A 189 9.72 1.19 6.44
N TRP A 190 10.47 2.03 7.16
CA TRP A 190 9.97 3.25 7.81
C TRP A 190 10.51 4.52 7.17
N TYR A 191 9.85 5.64 7.47
CA TYR A 191 10.28 6.98 7.10
C TYR A 191 10.38 7.86 8.34
N VAL A 192 11.53 8.48 8.55
CA VAL A 192 11.85 9.23 9.77
C VAL A 192 11.99 10.72 9.43
N THR A 193 11.20 11.57 10.07
CA THR A 193 11.37 13.03 10.06
C THR A 193 12.03 13.49 11.36
N SER A 194 12.21 14.79 11.55
CA SER A 194 12.74 15.33 12.82
C SER A 194 11.79 15.13 14.01
N ASP A 195 10.51 14.93 13.73
CA ASP A 195 9.41 14.98 14.70
C ASP A 195 8.55 13.71 14.74
N HIS A 196 8.57 12.88 13.68
CA HIS A 196 7.74 11.69 13.58
C HIS A 196 8.48 10.53 12.91
N VAL A 197 7.99 9.31 13.20
CA VAL A 197 8.30 8.10 12.43
C VAL A 197 7.02 7.63 11.77
N TYR A 198 7.09 7.27 10.49
CA TYR A 198 5.98 6.76 9.72
C TYR A 198 6.26 5.34 9.24
N ASN A 199 5.23 4.50 9.21
CA ASN A 199 5.32 3.15 8.65
C ASN A 199 5.24 3.17 7.10
N GLY A 200 5.40 2.00 6.47
CA GLY A 200 5.28 1.83 5.02
C GLY A 200 3.88 2.06 4.42
N ARG A 201 2.89 2.49 5.23
CA ARG A 201 1.56 2.93 4.80
C ARG A 201 1.37 4.45 4.94
N GLY A 202 2.36 5.15 5.50
CA GLY A 202 2.31 6.57 5.82
C GLY A 202 1.74 6.89 7.20
N ASP A 203 1.34 5.91 8.01
CA ASP A 203 0.77 6.17 9.33
C ASP A 203 1.87 6.47 10.36
N VAL A 204 1.57 7.41 11.27
CA VAL A 204 2.45 7.75 12.39
C VAL A 204 2.62 6.55 13.33
N VAL A 205 3.87 6.18 13.60
CA VAL A 205 4.23 5.18 14.61
C VAL A 205 4.25 5.87 15.98
N VAL A 206 3.11 5.85 16.66
CA VAL A 206 2.93 6.51 17.97
C VAL A 206 3.93 5.98 18.98
N GLY A 207 4.61 6.90 19.68
CA GLY A 207 5.59 6.59 20.73
C GLY A 207 7.03 6.38 20.23
N ALA A 208 7.26 6.30 18.92
CA ALA A 208 8.60 6.22 18.36
C ALA A 208 9.37 7.53 18.51
N ASN A 209 10.60 7.44 19.02
CA ASN A 209 11.51 8.58 19.05
C ASN A 209 12.28 8.67 17.72
N PRO A 210 12.02 9.69 16.87
CA PRO A 210 12.66 9.81 15.56
C PRO A 210 14.17 10.02 15.64
N SER A 211 14.67 10.67 16.71
CA SER A 211 16.09 11.01 16.84
C SER A 211 17.00 9.80 17.07
N THR A 212 16.45 8.70 17.61
CA THR A 212 17.19 7.47 17.94
C THR A 212 16.70 6.26 17.15
N PHE A 213 15.73 6.47 16.25
CA PHE A 213 15.11 5.43 15.44
C PHE A 213 16.12 4.85 14.45
N ARG A 214 16.33 3.54 14.51
CA ARG A 214 17.29 2.81 13.69
C ARG A 214 16.82 1.38 13.43
N LEU A 215 17.35 0.77 12.38
CA LEU A 215 17.09 -0.64 12.11
C LEU A 215 17.75 -1.56 13.12
N ILE A 216 17.04 -2.63 13.43
CA ILE A 216 17.66 -3.87 13.90
C ILE A 216 18.11 -4.60 12.63
N SER A 217 19.29 -4.21 12.17
CA SER A 217 19.74 -4.41 10.79
C SER A 217 20.31 -5.79 10.49
N THR A 218 20.34 -6.69 11.48
CA THR A 218 20.91 -8.04 11.31
C THR A 218 19.91 -9.10 11.75
N TYR A 219 19.69 -10.09 10.87
CA TYR A 219 18.95 -11.29 11.20
C TYR A 219 19.84 -12.29 11.95
N SER A 220 19.22 -13.32 12.52
CA SER A 220 19.89 -14.41 13.26
C SER A 220 20.99 -15.14 12.48
N ASP A 221 20.99 -15.10 11.14
CA ASP A 221 22.01 -15.69 10.26
C ASP A 221 23.12 -14.69 9.86
N GLY A 222 23.12 -13.47 10.42
CA GLY A 222 24.12 -12.43 10.18
C GLY A 222 23.88 -11.56 8.95
N THR A 223 22.79 -11.78 8.23
CA THR A 223 22.45 -11.02 7.02
C THR A 223 21.64 -9.75 7.31
N ALA A 224 21.58 -8.83 6.34
CA ALA A 224 20.88 -7.56 6.51
C ALA A 224 19.35 -7.72 6.63
N GLY A 225 18.75 -7.03 7.60
CA GLY A 225 17.31 -6.98 7.82
C GLY A 225 16.70 -5.58 7.74
N THR A 226 15.46 -5.51 7.25
CA THR A 226 14.72 -4.25 7.05
C THR A 226 13.40 -4.20 7.83
N SER A 227 13.00 -5.33 8.42
CA SER A 227 11.66 -5.60 8.95
C SER A 227 11.44 -5.17 10.40
N TYR A 228 12.51 -4.85 11.14
CA TYR A 228 12.47 -4.49 12.56
C TYR A 228 13.32 -3.25 12.84
N ALA A 229 12.84 -2.39 13.73
CA ALA A 229 13.50 -1.17 14.13
C ALA A 229 13.39 -0.93 15.64
N THR A 230 14.21 -0.04 16.17
CA THR A 230 14.19 0.37 17.57
C THR A 230 14.55 1.84 17.69
N ASP A 231 13.99 2.50 18.69
CA ASP A 231 14.42 3.82 19.15
C ASP A 231 15.36 3.74 20.37
N GLY A 232 15.80 2.52 20.74
CA GLY A 232 16.58 2.23 21.94
C GLY A 232 15.75 1.92 23.19
N VAL A 233 14.44 2.17 23.17
CA VAL A 233 13.51 1.84 24.28
C VAL A 233 12.50 0.79 23.84
N HIS A 234 12.02 0.89 22.60
CA HIS A 234 10.98 0.05 22.03
C HIS A 234 11.49 -0.73 20.83
N VAL A 235 10.78 -1.80 20.46
CA VAL A 235 10.97 -2.51 19.20
C VAL A 235 9.72 -2.37 18.34
N TYR A 236 9.94 -2.14 17.05
CA TYR A 236 8.91 -1.95 16.05
C TYR A 236 9.03 -2.98 14.94
N SER A 237 7.90 -3.42 14.39
CA SER A 237 7.84 -4.35 13.26
C SER A 237 7.05 -3.77 12.10
N ALA A 238 7.60 -3.92 10.89
CA ALA A 238 6.96 -3.54 9.64
C ALA A 238 5.80 -4.49 9.25
N TRP A 239 5.74 -5.67 9.88
CA TRP A 239 4.78 -6.73 9.57
C TRP A 239 3.59 -6.78 10.53
N SER A 240 3.57 -5.93 11.55
CA SER A 240 2.50 -5.97 12.55
C SER A 240 1.15 -5.60 11.91
N VAL A 241 0.18 -6.50 12.07
CA VAL A 241 -1.22 -6.26 11.77
C VAL A 241 -1.86 -5.49 12.93
N GLY A 242 -1.74 -4.17 12.89
CA GLY A 242 -2.23 -3.27 13.94
C GLY A 242 -1.18 -2.21 14.28
N THR A 243 -0.82 -2.11 15.57
CA THR A 243 0.28 -1.24 16.01
C THR A 243 1.63 -1.83 15.61
N SER A 244 2.56 -1.00 15.13
CA SER A 244 3.93 -1.44 14.84
C SER A 244 4.74 -1.77 16.11
N LEU A 245 4.30 -1.32 17.30
CA LEU A 245 5.01 -1.50 18.56
C LEU A 245 4.87 -2.94 19.09
N LEU A 246 6.01 -3.59 19.35
CA LEU A 246 6.08 -4.87 20.07
C LEU A 246 6.17 -4.57 21.57
N SER A 247 5.02 -4.54 22.24
CA SER A 247 4.95 -4.26 23.68
C SER A 247 5.76 -5.29 24.48
N GLY A 248 6.58 -4.81 25.42
CA GLY A 248 7.41 -5.64 26.30
C GLY A 248 8.69 -6.20 25.66
N ALA A 249 8.96 -5.93 24.38
CA ALA A 249 10.19 -6.34 23.74
C ALA A 249 11.42 -5.61 24.29
N ASP A 250 12.50 -6.35 24.54
CA ASP A 250 13.79 -5.83 24.96
C ASP A 250 14.66 -5.50 23.73
N PRO A 251 14.82 -4.22 23.36
CA PRO A 251 15.60 -3.84 22.18
C PRO A 251 17.08 -4.21 22.27
N ALA A 252 17.63 -4.45 23.46
CA ALA A 252 19.03 -4.80 23.63
C ALA A 252 19.31 -6.28 23.30
N THR A 253 18.32 -7.14 23.44
CA THR A 253 18.45 -8.59 23.19
C THR A 253 17.60 -9.08 22.02
N PHE A 254 16.86 -8.18 21.37
CA PHE A 254 16.00 -8.52 20.25
C PHE A 254 16.77 -9.00 19.02
N VAL A 255 16.34 -10.13 18.49
CA VAL A 255 16.88 -10.77 17.29
C VAL A 255 15.72 -11.18 16.38
N ALA A 256 15.73 -10.64 15.16
CA ALA A 256 14.84 -11.09 14.10
C ALA A 256 15.33 -12.44 13.55
N ILE A 257 14.47 -13.44 13.52
CA ILE A 257 14.83 -14.80 13.12
C ILE A 257 14.53 -14.97 11.63
N ARG A 258 15.56 -15.25 10.85
CA ARG A 258 15.38 -15.54 9.43
C ARG A 258 14.94 -16.99 9.22
N GLN A 259 13.83 -17.16 8.53
CA GLN A 259 13.34 -18.46 8.11
C GLN A 259 14.05 -18.89 6.82
N GLN A 260 14.68 -20.07 6.84
CA GLN A 260 15.27 -20.68 5.66
C GLN A 260 14.28 -21.70 5.08
N TYR A 261 13.93 -21.52 3.81
CA TYR A 261 13.03 -22.43 3.11
C TYR A 261 13.85 -23.50 2.39
N GLN A 262 13.61 -24.79 2.65
CA GLN A 262 14.07 -25.88 1.78
C GLN A 262 12.92 -26.24 0.84
N ILE A 263 13.08 -26.25 -0.49
CA ILE A 263 11.97 -26.63 -1.40
C ILE A 263 11.58 -28.10 -1.18
N PRO A 264 10.36 -28.40 -0.70
CA PRO A 264 9.84 -29.75 -0.63
C PRO A 264 9.06 -29.96 -1.94
N TYR A 265 9.69 -30.66 -2.88
CA TYR A 265 9.05 -31.28 -4.05
C TYR A 265 8.78 -30.41 -5.29
N ALA A 266 9.81 -30.19 -6.12
CA ALA A 266 9.66 -29.91 -7.55
C ALA A 266 10.83 -30.50 -8.36
N GLN A 267 10.78 -31.81 -8.64
CA GLN A 267 11.82 -32.55 -9.38
C GLN A 267 12.13 -31.95 -10.78
N SER A 268 11.18 -31.24 -11.40
CA SER A 268 11.33 -30.63 -12.72
C SER A 268 12.16 -29.34 -12.74
N SER A 269 12.46 -28.75 -11.58
CA SER A 269 13.16 -27.45 -11.49
C SER A 269 14.69 -27.55 -11.47
N GLY A 270 15.26 -28.73 -11.19
CA GLY A 270 16.71 -28.89 -10.98
C GLY A 270 17.27 -28.26 -9.70
N LEU A 271 16.43 -27.62 -8.87
CA LEU A 271 16.82 -26.89 -7.65
C LEU A 271 16.58 -27.71 -6.37
N TYR A 272 16.50 -29.04 -6.49
CA TYR A 272 16.22 -29.96 -5.38
C TYR A 272 17.29 -29.87 -4.28
N GLY A 273 16.85 -29.76 -3.02
CA GLY A 273 17.72 -29.67 -1.84
C GLY A 273 18.40 -28.32 -1.63
N GLN A 274 18.11 -27.30 -2.46
CA GLN A 274 18.62 -25.95 -2.25
C GLN A 274 17.76 -25.20 -1.22
N SER A 275 18.41 -24.63 -0.22
CA SER A 275 17.79 -23.67 0.70
C SER A 275 17.65 -22.32 0.00
N PHE A 276 16.44 -21.79 -0.09
CA PHE A 276 16.19 -20.42 -0.52
C PHE A 276 16.02 -19.52 0.70
N THR A 277 16.59 -18.32 0.60
CA THR A 277 16.26 -17.21 1.50
C THR A 277 14.93 -16.65 1.01
N ALA A 278 13.85 -16.83 1.76
CA ALA A 278 12.64 -16.06 1.48
C ALA A 278 12.71 -14.70 2.18
N TYR A 279 11.93 -13.77 1.65
CA TYR A 279 11.83 -12.40 2.12
C TYR A 279 11.02 -12.25 3.43
N ASP A 280 10.35 -13.33 3.89
CA ASP A 280 9.38 -13.26 4.98
C ASP A 280 10.00 -13.70 6.32
N THR A 281 10.75 -12.82 6.98
CA THR A 281 11.15 -13.04 8.38
C THR A 281 9.97 -12.77 9.30
N GLN A 282 9.14 -13.79 9.53
CA GLN A 282 7.94 -13.67 10.35
C GLN A 282 8.22 -13.84 11.84
N PHE A 283 9.35 -14.45 12.23
CA PHE A 283 9.69 -14.71 13.62
C PHE A 283 10.72 -13.73 14.18
N ALA A 284 10.62 -13.46 15.48
CA ALA A 284 11.63 -12.75 16.24
C ALA A 284 11.64 -13.24 17.69
N LYS A 285 12.71 -12.97 18.42
CA LYS A 285 12.80 -13.25 19.85
C LYS A 285 13.71 -12.25 20.57
N ASP A 286 13.53 -12.13 21.88
CA ASP A 286 14.47 -11.47 22.78
C ASP A 286 14.81 -12.43 23.92
N LYS A 287 15.38 -11.95 25.02
CA LYS A 287 15.70 -12.81 26.18
C LYS A 287 14.49 -13.41 26.91
N SER A 288 13.28 -12.89 26.71
CA SER A 288 12.07 -13.21 27.50
C SER A 288 10.85 -13.59 26.66
N HIS A 289 10.84 -13.28 25.37
CA HIS A 289 9.69 -13.42 24.50
C HIS A 289 10.08 -13.91 23.09
N ALA A 290 9.11 -14.55 22.43
CA ALA A 290 9.15 -14.82 21.00
C ALA A 290 7.91 -14.24 20.32
N TRP A 291 8.03 -13.84 19.05
CA TRP A 291 6.96 -13.23 18.27
C TRP A 291 6.81 -13.89 16.90
N TYR A 292 5.57 -13.87 16.39
CA TYR A 292 5.21 -14.23 15.02
C TYR A 292 4.40 -13.09 14.38
N GLN A 293 4.88 -12.55 13.26
CA GLN A 293 4.31 -11.38 12.56
C GLN A 293 4.07 -10.18 13.51
N GLY A 294 5.00 -9.96 14.44
CA GLY A 294 4.92 -8.93 15.47
C GLY A 294 3.96 -9.22 16.63
N ARG A 295 3.23 -10.35 16.61
CA ARG A 295 2.37 -10.79 17.71
C ARG A 295 3.17 -11.63 18.70
N LEU A 296 3.00 -11.37 19.99
CA LEU A 296 3.62 -12.16 21.06
C LEU A 296 3.13 -13.61 21.00
N ILE A 297 4.04 -14.57 21.13
CA ILE A 297 3.73 -16.00 21.31
C ILE A 297 3.72 -16.29 22.81
N PRO A 298 2.54 -16.42 23.45
CA PRO A 298 2.45 -16.60 24.90
C PRO A 298 3.14 -17.89 25.34
N GLY A 299 3.97 -17.80 26.38
CA GLY A 299 4.62 -18.95 27.01
C GLY A 299 5.79 -19.56 26.23
N ALA A 300 6.16 -18.99 25.07
CA ALA A 300 7.34 -19.44 24.34
C ALA A 300 8.62 -19.19 25.11
N ASP A 301 9.46 -20.23 25.24
CA ASP A 301 10.81 -20.14 25.81
C ASP A 301 11.80 -19.70 24.74
N PRO A 302 12.28 -18.43 24.76
CA PRO A 302 13.17 -17.91 23.73
C PRO A 302 14.54 -18.60 23.72
N SER A 303 14.95 -19.19 24.85
CA SER A 303 16.25 -19.85 24.97
C SER A 303 16.31 -21.15 24.17
N THR A 304 15.18 -21.85 24.05
CA THR A 304 15.03 -23.10 23.29
C THR A 304 14.20 -22.95 22.02
N PHE A 305 13.71 -21.74 21.72
CA PHE A 305 12.90 -21.45 20.53
C PHE A 305 13.66 -21.66 19.22
N VAL A 306 13.08 -22.50 18.37
CA VAL A 306 13.55 -22.89 17.04
C VAL A 306 12.42 -22.73 16.03
N VAL A 307 12.68 -21.98 14.97
CA VAL A 307 11.76 -21.89 13.82
C VAL A 307 11.93 -23.15 13.00
N THR A 308 10.85 -23.91 12.81
CA THR A 308 10.88 -25.07 11.93
C THR A 308 10.95 -24.55 10.51
N GLY A 309 11.96 -24.99 9.74
CA GLY A 309 12.02 -24.76 8.29
C GLY A 309 10.81 -25.37 7.58
N ASN A 310 10.88 -25.43 6.24
CA ASN A 310 9.76 -25.71 5.32
C ASN A 310 9.02 -27.06 5.42
N THR A 311 8.54 -27.44 6.59
CA THR A 311 7.48 -28.40 6.72
C THR A 311 6.33 -27.67 7.35
N HIS A 312 5.48 -27.13 6.49
CA HIS A 312 4.06 -26.96 6.75
C HIS A 312 3.49 -28.34 7.15
N VAL A 313 3.88 -28.86 8.32
CA VAL A 313 3.37 -30.11 8.86
C VAL A 313 1.96 -29.77 9.24
N GLN A 314 1.03 -30.32 8.46
CA GLN A 314 -0.37 -30.10 8.72
C GLN A 314 -0.67 -30.65 10.11
N ASN A 315 -1.07 -29.77 11.03
CA ASN A 315 -1.45 -30.21 12.37
C ASN A 315 -2.82 -30.91 12.31
N SER A 316 -3.23 -31.54 13.40
CA SER A 316 -4.50 -32.27 13.50
C SER A 316 -5.75 -31.41 13.29
N THR A 317 -5.61 -30.07 13.25
CA THR A 317 -6.70 -29.11 13.02
C THR A 317 -6.75 -28.60 11.58
N GLY A 318 -5.85 -29.05 10.71
CA GLY A 318 -5.74 -28.62 9.31
C GLY A 318 -4.87 -27.37 9.10
N GLY A 319 -4.26 -26.83 10.15
CA GLY A 319 -3.30 -25.71 10.11
C GLY A 319 -1.84 -26.17 9.97
N TYR A 320 -0.86 -25.31 10.28
CA TYR A 320 0.58 -25.56 10.08
C TYR A 320 1.39 -25.34 11.35
N THR A 321 2.30 -26.26 11.69
CA THR A 321 3.37 -26.02 12.67
C THR A 321 4.48 -25.19 12.03
N LEU A 322 4.96 -24.16 12.72
CA LEU A 322 5.90 -23.16 12.21
C LEU A 322 7.16 -22.98 13.09
N ALA A 323 7.07 -23.30 14.39
CA ALA A 323 8.18 -23.22 15.33
C ALA A 323 7.94 -24.18 16.51
N HIS A 324 8.95 -24.37 17.35
CA HIS A 324 8.83 -25.07 18.61
C HIS A 324 9.82 -24.51 19.63
N ASP A 325 9.62 -24.82 20.89
CA ASP A 325 10.65 -24.73 21.91
C ASP A 325 10.89 -26.12 22.53
N ALA A 326 11.52 -26.21 23.70
CA ALA A 326 11.75 -27.50 24.35
C ALA A 326 10.45 -28.21 24.82
N SER A 327 9.35 -27.47 25.00
CA SER A 327 8.12 -27.96 25.62
C SER A 327 6.89 -27.92 24.70
N HIS A 328 6.87 -27.02 23.72
CA HIS A 328 5.67 -26.69 22.96
C HIS A 328 5.93 -26.56 21.46
N LEU A 329 4.89 -26.84 20.67
CA LEU A 329 4.82 -26.56 19.24
C LEU A 329 4.00 -25.29 18.99
N TYR A 330 4.46 -24.45 18.06
CA TYR A 330 3.82 -23.20 17.68
C TYR A 330 3.46 -23.21 16.20
N GLY A 331 2.30 -22.69 15.86
CA GLY A 331 1.82 -22.73 14.48
C GLY A 331 0.65 -21.81 14.24
N VAL A 332 -0.04 -22.01 13.12
CA VAL A 332 -1.33 -21.35 12.84
C VAL A 332 -2.42 -22.37 12.52
N ASP A 333 -3.67 -22.03 12.81
CA ASP A 333 -4.84 -22.79 12.35
C ASP A 333 -5.16 -22.50 10.87
N ALA A 334 -6.18 -23.14 10.32
CA ALA A 334 -6.61 -22.95 8.93
C ALA A 334 -7.13 -21.52 8.61
N LYS A 335 -7.20 -20.63 9.61
CA LYS A 335 -7.62 -19.22 9.49
C LYS A 335 -6.50 -18.25 9.88
N ASP A 336 -5.24 -18.70 9.86
CA ASP A 336 -4.04 -17.94 10.23
C ASP A 336 -4.05 -17.38 11.67
N LYS A 337 -4.78 -18.04 12.59
CA LYS A 337 -4.70 -17.70 14.01
C LYS A 337 -3.59 -18.50 14.68
N LEU A 338 -2.81 -17.84 15.54
CA LEU A 338 -1.71 -18.46 16.27
C LEU A 338 -2.21 -19.62 17.13
N THR A 339 -1.43 -20.69 17.20
CA THR A 339 -1.72 -21.92 17.95
C THR A 339 -0.53 -22.32 18.82
N VAL A 340 -0.82 -22.89 19.98
CA VAL A 340 0.15 -23.59 20.85
C VAL A 340 -0.33 -25.03 21.00
N ASP A 341 0.53 -25.99 20.67
CA ASP A 341 0.22 -27.43 20.65
C ASP A 341 -1.05 -27.77 19.84
N GLY A 342 -1.27 -27.04 18.75
CA GLY A 342 -2.44 -27.19 17.87
C GLY A 342 -3.74 -26.57 18.41
N VAL A 343 -3.70 -25.90 19.56
CA VAL A 343 -4.85 -25.18 20.12
C VAL A 343 -4.77 -23.70 19.76
N THR A 344 -5.80 -23.16 19.09
CA THR A 344 -5.89 -21.74 18.76
C THR A 344 -5.93 -20.90 20.02
N ILE A 345 -5.00 -19.94 20.12
CA ILE A 345 -4.99 -18.96 21.21
C ILE A 345 -5.70 -17.68 20.74
N GLN A 346 -6.44 -17.05 21.67
CA GLN A 346 -7.16 -15.80 21.43
C GLN A 346 -6.24 -14.59 21.53
#